data_AF-A0A376VGD1-F1
#
_entry.id   AF-A0A376VGD1-F1
#
_cell.length_a   1.000
_cell.length_b   1.000
_cell.length_c   1.000
_cell.angle_alpha   90.00
_cell.angle_beta   90.00
_cell.angle_gamma   90.00
#
_symmetry.space_group_name_H-M   'P 1'
#
loop_
_entity.id
_entity.type
_entity.pdbx_description
1 polymer ?
#
loop_
_entity_poly.entity_id
_entity_poly.type
_entity_poly.pdbx_seq_one_letter_code
_entity_poly.pdbx_strand_id
1 'polypeptide(L)'
;MPCAEQKLTICTPYFNLPAILVRNIIQLLREGKKVEIIVGDKTANDFYIPEDEPFKIIGALPYLYEINLRRFLSRLQYYVNTDQLVVRLWKDDDNTYHLKGMWVDDKWMLITGNNLNPRAWRLDLENAILIHDPQLELAPQREKELELIREHTTIVKHYRDLQSIADYPVKVRKLIRRLRRIRIDRLISRIL
;
A
#
# COMPACT_ATOMS: atom_id res chain seq x y z
N MET A 1 11.17 3.34 18.78
CA MET A 1 11.45 4.12 17.56
C MET A 1 11.48 3.15 16.38
N PRO A 2 11.07 3.56 15.17
CA PRO A 2 11.31 2.76 13.97
C PRO A 2 12.84 2.58 13.77
N CYS A 3 13.25 1.42 13.23
CA CYS A 3 14.66 1.01 13.20
C CYS A 3 15.42 1.34 11.91
N ALA A 4 14.75 1.88 10.88
CA ALA A 4 15.39 2.17 9.60
C ALA A 4 16.36 3.35 9.72
N GLU A 5 17.61 3.15 9.32
CA GLU A 5 18.65 4.18 9.33
C GLU A 5 18.76 4.92 8.00
N GLN A 6 18.33 4.30 6.90
CA GLN A 6 18.42 4.84 5.54
C GLN A 6 17.12 4.72 4.76
N LYS A 7 16.56 3.50 4.64
CA LYS A 7 15.42 3.22 3.77
C LYS A 7 14.51 2.12 4.35
N LEU A 8 13.20 2.37 4.26
CA LEU A 8 12.17 1.37 4.47
C LEU A 8 11.49 1.06 3.13
N THR A 9 11.40 -0.21 2.74
CA THR A 9 10.58 -0.65 1.60
C THR A 9 9.45 -1.53 2.11
N ILE A 10 8.21 -1.29 1.70
CA ILE A 10 7.03 -2.06 2.09
C ILE A 10 6.29 -2.52 0.84
N CYS A 11 5.97 -3.82 0.77
CA CYS A 11 4.96 -4.37 -0.12
C CYS A 11 3.71 -4.71 0.71
N THR A 12 2.54 -4.30 0.23
CA THR A 12 1.24 -4.70 0.77
C THR A 12 0.24 -4.79 -0.38
N PRO A 13 -0.66 -5.78 -0.42
CA PRO A 13 -1.56 -5.99 -1.56
C PRO A 13 -2.38 -4.73 -1.90
N TYR A 14 -2.77 -3.98 -0.87
CA TYR A 14 -3.53 -2.75 -0.99
C TYR A 14 -3.17 -1.76 0.13
N PHE A 15 -3.44 -0.49 -0.12
CA PHE A 15 -3.12 0.58 0.84
C PHE A 15 -4.19 0.69 1.93
N ASN A 16 -4.02 -0.07 3.00
CA ASN A 16 -4.86 0.02 4.21
C ASN A 16 -4.03 -0.09 5.50
N LEU A 17 -2.94 0.67 5.62
CA LEU A 17 -2.03 0.55 6.75
C LEU A 17 -2.68 0.94 8.10
N PRO A 18 -2.40 0.21 9.20
CA PRO A 18 -2.84 0.60 10.53
C PRO A 18 -2.19 1.91 10.97
N ALA A 19 -2.89 2.66 11.82
CA ALA A 19 -2.44 3.98 12.27
C ALA A 19 -1.05 3.97 12.91
N ILE A 20 -0.63 2.86 13.53
CA ILE A 20 0.72 2.72 14.10
C ILE A 20 1.80 2.71 13.01
N LEU A 21 1.61 1.95 11.92
CA LEU A 21 2.56 1.92 10.81
C LEU A 21 2.61 3.27 10.09
N VAL A 22 1.45 3.91 9.87
CA VAL A 22 1.39 5.25 9.28
C VAL A 22 2.19 6.26 10.11
N ARG A 23 2.07 6.22 11.45
CA ARG A 23 2.86 7.10 12.33
C ARG A 23 4.36 6.84 12.23
N ASN A 24 4.77 5.57 12.19
CA ASN A 24 6.19 5.20 12.06
C ASN A 24 6.77 5.63 10.71
N ILE A 25 6.03 5.48 9.61
CA ILE A 25 6.43 5.96 8.28
C ILE A 25 6.63 7.48 8.30
N ILE A 26 5.69 8.23 8.88
CA ILE A 26 5.79 9.69 8.98
C ILE A 26 6.99 10.10 9.84
N GLN A 27 7.28 9.36 10.91
CA GLN A 27 8.46 9.61 11.74
C GLN A 27 9.75 9.42 10.94
N LEU A 28 9.89 8.31 10.21
CA LEU A 28 11.05 8.05 9.35
C LEU A 28 11.27 9.15 8.31
N LEU A 29 10.21 9.60 7.64
CA LEU A 29 10.29 10.70 6.68
C LEU A 29 10.77 12.01 7.36
N ARG A 30 10.26 12.32 8.55
CA ARG A 30 10.70 13.50 9.34
C ARG A 30 12.16 13.42 9.76
N GLU A 31 12.67 12.21 9.99
CA GLU A 31 14.07 11.94 10.35
C GLU A 31 15.00 11.89 9.13
N GLY A 32 14.51 12.24 7.94
CA GLY A 32 15.32 12.29 6.73
C GLY A 32 15.41 10.96 5.97
N LYS A 33 14.77 9.89 6.45
CA LYS A 33 14.88 8.54 5.89
C LYS A 33 13.98 8.37 4.67
N LYS A 34 14.38 7.48 3.76
CA LYS A 34 13.58 7.16 2.57
C LYS A 34 12.54 6.09 2.89
N VAL A 35 11.37 6.19 2.27
CA VAL A 35 10.31 5.19 2.34
C VAL A 35 9.82 4.87 0.93
N GLU A 36 9.81 3.60 0.57
CA GLU A 36 9.22 3.08 -0.65
C GLU A 36 8.01 2.20 -0.29
N ILE A 37 6.85 2.47 -0.88
CA ILE A 37 5.64 1.67 -0.69
C ILE A 37 5.18 1.17 -2.05
N ILE A 38 5.04 -0.15 -2.19
CA ILE A 38 4.59 -0.82 -3.40
C ILE A 38 3.25 -1.48 -3.10
N VAL A 39 2.22 -1.10 -3.86
CA VAL A 39 0.86 -1.63 -3.75
C VAL A 39 0.29 -1.92 -5.13
N GLY A 40 -0.76 -2.75 -5.20
CA GLY A 40 -1.48 -2.94 -6.45
C GLY A 40 -2.27 -1.70 -6.86
N ASP A 41 -2.34 -1.41 -8.16
CA ASP A 41 -3.39 -0.55 -8.69
C ASP A 41 -4.78 -1.11 -8.31
N LYS A 42 -5.79 -0.25 -8.22
CA LYS A 42 -7.17 -0.68 -7.92
C LYS A 42 -7.67 -1.78 -8.87
N THR A 43 -7.21 -1.79 -10.12
CA THR A 43 -7.57 -2.77 -11.15
C THR A 43 -6.73 -4.06 -11.08
N ALA A 44 -5.70 -4.10 -10.23
CA ALA A 44 -4.94 -5.30 -9.89
C ALA A 44 -5.39 -5.89 -8.54
N ASN A 45 -6.54 -5.48 -8.01
CA ASN A 45 -7.11 -6.01 -6.79
C ASN A 45 -8.09 -7.15 -7.10
N ASP A 46 -8.06 -8.24 -6.32
CA ASP A 46 -8.94 -9.41 -6.52
C ASP A 46 -10.45 -9.09 -6.43
N PHE A 47 -10.81 -7.98 -5.77
CA PHE A 47 -12.19 -7.52 -5.68
C PHE A 47 -12.60 -6.52 -6.78
N TYR A 48 -11.69 -6.15 -7.68
CA TYR A 48 -12.03 -5.26 -8.79
C TYR A 48 -13.07 -5.90 -9.70
N ILE A 49 -14.06 -5.11 -10.13
CA ILE A 49 -15.08 -5.54 -11.07
C ILE A 49 -15.04 -4.53 -12.22
N PRO A 50 -14.79 -4.97 -13.47
CA PRO A 50 -14.83 -4.12 -14.66
C PRO A 50 -16.15 -3.34 -14.78
N GLU A 51 -16.10 -2.16 -15.41
CA GLU A 51 -17.26 -1.25 -15.48
C GLU A 51 -18.42 -1.80 -16.32
N ASP A 52 -18.10 -2.66 -17.29
CA ASP A 52 -19.03 -3.39 -18.15
C ASP A 52 -19.69 -4.60 -17.44
N GLU A 53 -19.19 -4.99 -16.27
CA GLU A 53 -19.75 -6.08 -15.48
C GLU A 53 -20.81 -5.64 -14.43
N PRO A 54 -21.69 -6.57 -13.98
CA PRO A 54 -22.64 -6.29 -12.91
C PRO A 54 -21.96 -5.92 -11.58
N PHE A 55 -22.11 -4.66 -11.19
CA PHE A 55 -21.62 -4.14 -9.91
C PHE A 55 -22.09 -4.95 -8.68
N LYS A 56 -21.12 -5.33 -7.82
CA LYS A 56 -21.34 -5.87 -6.47
C LYS A 56 -20.70 -4.94 -5.42
N ILE A 57 -21.26 -4.91 -4.21
CA ILE A 57 -20.78 -4.03 -3.12
C ILE A 57 -19.29 -4.25 -2.80
N ILE A 58 -18.82 -5.50 -2.84
CA ILE A 58 -17.41 -5.84 -2.58
C ILE A 58 -16.46 -5.16 -3.57
N GLY A 59 -16.92 -4.90 -4.79
CA GLY A 59 -16.17 -4.16 -5.82
C GLY A 59 -15.91 -2.69 -5.50
N ALA A 60 -16.43 -2.17 -4.39
CA ALA A 60 -16.06 -0.85 -3.89
C ALA A 60 -14.75 -0.84 -3.07
N LEU A 61 -14.25 -1.99 -2.60
CA LEU A 61 -13.04 -2.06 -1.78
C LEU A 61 -11.80 -1.48 -2.47
N PRO A 62 -11.48 -1.81 -3.75
CA PRO A 62 -10.29 -1.25 -4.41
C PRO A 62 -10.30 0.28 -4.45
N TYR A 63 -11.48 0.88 -4.69
CA TYR A 63 -11.67 2.33 -4.68
C TYR A 63 -11.52 2.95 -3.29
N LEU A 64 -11.89 2.24 -2.22
CA LEU A 64 -11.66 2.71 -0.85
C LEU A 64 -10.16 2.72 -0.52
N TYR A 65 -9.40 1.73 -0.98
CA TYR A 65 -7.94 1.71 -0.83
C TYR A 65 -7.26 2.82 -1.61
N GLU A 66 -7.67 3.08 -2.86
CA GLU A 66 -7.15 4.20 -3.65
C GLU A 66 -7.47 5.56 -3.00
N ILE A 67 -8.69 5.73 -2.46
CA ILE A 67 -9.04 6.91 -1.66
C ILE A 67 -8.08 7.10 -0.48
N ASN A 68 -7.75 6.03 0.23
CA ASN A 68 -6.86 6.09 1.39
C ASN A 68 -5.44 6.46 0.94
N LEU A 69 -4.97 5.87 -0.17
CA LEU A 69 -3.67 6.19 -0.76
C LEU A 69 -3.60 7.64 -1.21
N ARG A 70 -4.60 8.13 -1.95
CA ARG A 70 -4.71 9.53 -2.38
C ARG A 70 -4.68 10.48 -1.20
N ARG A 71 -5.40 10.16 -0.12
CA ARG A 71 -5.39 10.98 1.11
C ARG A 71 -4.00 10.97 1.76
N PHE A 72 -3.34 9.82 1.84
CA PHE A 72 -2.00 9.69 2.39
C PHE A 72 -0.99 10.52 1.60
N LEU A 73 -0.94 10.35 0.28
CA LEU A 73 -0.08 11.11 -0.62
C LEU A 73 -0.36 12.62 -0.56
N SER A 74 -1.63 13.04 -0.52
CA SER A 74 -1.96 14.46 -0.44
C SER A 74 -1.38 15.15 0.81
N ARG A 75 -1.26 14.43 1.92
CA ARG A 75 -0.69 14.93 3.17
C ARG A 75 0.83 14.91 3.19
N LEU A 76 1.45 14.07 2.36
CA LEU A 76 2.88 13.82 2.31
C LEU A 76 3.51 14.20 0.97
N GLN A 77 2.81 15.01 0.17
CA GLN A 77 3.24 15.40 -1.18
C GLN A 77 4.61 16.06 -1.17
N TYR A 78 4.96 16.81 -0.11
CA TYR A 78 6.30 17.34 0.07
C TYR A 78 7.37 16.25 -0.02
N TYR A 79 7.19 15.13 0.67
CA TYR A 79 8.14 14.00 0.67
C TYR A 79 8.16 13.26 -0.66
N VAL A 80 7.05 13.24 -1.40
CA VAL A 80 7.00 12.71 -2.77
C VAL A 80 7.82 13.60 -3.70
N ASN A 81 7.69 14.91 -3.60
CA ASN A 81 8.42 15.87 -4.42
C ASN A 81 9.95 15.84 -4.19
N THR A 82 10.39 15.43 -3.00
CA THR A 82 11.82 15.28 -2.66
C THR A 82 12.33 13.85 -2.84
N ASP A 83 11.56 12.97 -3.48
CA ASP A 83 11.85 11.53 -3.65
C ASP A 83 12.17 10.79 -2.33
N GLN A 84 11.74 11.33 -1.20
CA GLN A 84 11.92 10.73 0.12
C GLN A 84 10.80 9.72 0.40
N LEU A 85 9.61 9.96 -0.13
CA LEU A 85 8.51 9.00 -0.20
C LEU A 85 8.29 8.60 -1.65
N VAL A 86 8.60 7.35 -1.99
CA VAL A 86 8.29 6.75 -3.29
C VAL A 86 7.09 5.83 -3.13
N VAL A 87 6.04 6.06 -3.90
CA VAL A 87 4.89 5.14 -3.98
C VAL A 87 4.78 4.58 -5.38
N ARG A 88 4.70 3.26 -5.47
CA ARG A 88 4.58 2.50 -6.71
C ARG A 88 3.22 1.81 -6.79
N LEU A 89 2.58 1.90 -7.94
CA LEU A 89 1.41 1.11 -8.29
C LEU A 89 1.84 -0.01 -9.24
N TRP A 90 1.62 -1.25 -8.83
CA TRP A 90 1.81 -2.41 -9.68
C TRP A 90 0.56 -2.67 -10.53
N LYS A 91 0.74 -2.92 -11.83
CA LYS A 91 -0.32 -3.38 -12.74
C LYS A 91 0.32 -4.11 -13.92
N ASP A 92 -0.17 -5.32 -14.19
CA ASP A 92 0.24 -6.12 -15.34
C ASP A 92 -1.00 -6.81 -15.94
N ASP A 93 -1.49 -6.29 -17.07
CA ASP A 93 -2.72 -6.74 -17.74
C ASP A 93 -3.84 -7.07 -16.74
N ASP A 94 -4.51 -8.21 -16.84
CA ASP A 94 -5.60 -8.59 -15.93
C ASP A 94 -5.11 -9.36 -14.68
N ASN A 95 -3.79 -9.45 -14.45
CA ASN A 95 -3.25 -10.10 -13.28
C ASN A 95 -3.49 -9.28 -12.01
N THR A 96 -3.58 -9.97 -10.87
CA THR A 96 -3.79 -9.36 -9.55
C THR A 96 -2.50 -9.29 -8.74
N TYR A 97 -2.44 -8.34 -7.81
CA TYR A 97 -1.29 -8.07 -6.97
C TYR A 97 -1.54 -8.50 -5.52
N HIS A 98 -0.65 -9.35 -4.99
CA HIS A 98 -0.82 -9.90 -3.65
C HIS A 98 0.47 -10.01 -2.83
N LEU A 99 1.49 -9.18 -3.10
CA LEU A 99 2.75 -9.22 -2.37
C LEU A 99 2.63 -8.64 -0.95
N LYS A 100 3.40 -9.22 -0.01
CA LYS A 100 3.63 -8.70 1.34
C LYS A 100 5.10 -8.84 1.66
N GLY A 101 5.67 -7.83 2.28
CA GLY A 101 7.05 -7.87 2.71
C GLY A 101 7.52 -6.52 3.20
N MET A 102 8.60 -6.53 3.96
CA MET A 102 9.25 -5.31 4.41
C MET A 102 10.76 -5.49 4.38
N TRP A 103 11.47 -4.51 3.85
CA TRP A 103 12.93 -4.46 3.84
C TRP A 103 13.35 -3.20 4.59
N VAL A 104 14.22 -3.35 5.59
CA VAL A 104 14.76 -2.25 6.37
C VAL A 104 16.25 -2.16 6.13
N ASP A 105 16.64 -1.06 5.49
CA ASP A 105 17.97 -0.81 4.95
C ASP A 105 18.42 -2.00 4.09
N ASP A 106 19.67 -2.42 4.21
CA ASP A 106 20.22 -3.57 3.49
C ASP A 106 20.37 -4.80 4.37
N LYS A 107 19.85 -4.78 5.60
CA LYS A 107 20.18 -5.78 6.63
C LYS A 107 18.99 -6.58 7.13
N TRP A 108 17.76 -6.10 6.96
CA TRP A 108 16.59 -6.77 7.50
C TRP A 108 15.54 -6.99 6.45
N MET A 109 14.99 -8.20 6.42
CA MET A 109 13.90 -8.59 5.54
C MET A 109 12.84 -9.32 6.35
N LEU A 110 11.58 -8.91 6.21
CA LEU A 110 10.44 -9.57 6.82
C LEU A 110 9.62 -10.25 5.73
N ILE A 111 9.62 -11.58 5.75
CA ILE A 111 8.76 -12.41 4.92
C ILE A 111 7.55 -12.79 5.77
N THR A 112 6.35 -12.41 5.35
CA THR A 112 5.15 -12.55 6.18
C THR A 112 3.89 -12.73 5.32
N GLY A 113 2.89 -13.42 5.85
CA GLY A 113 1.53 -13.44 5.29
C GLY A 113 0.71 -12.19 5.63
N ASN A 114 1.20 -11.36 6.56
CA ASN A 114 0.48 -10.24 7.11
C ASN A 114 0.23 -9.15 6.06
N ASN A 115 -1.04 -8.82 5.81
CA ASN A 115 -1.46 -7.78 4.86
C ASN A 115 -1.14 -6.34 5.29
N LEU A 116 -0.44 -6.17 6.42
CA LEU A 116 -0.10 -4.88 7.02
C LEU A 116 -1.32 -3.97 7.17
N ASN A 117 -2.47 -4.55 7.55
CA ASN A 117 -3.74 -3.85 7.69
C ASN A 117 -4.27 -3.93 9.15
N PRO A 118 -5.28 -3.14 9.54
CA PRO A 118 -5.87 -3.21 10.88
C PRO A 118 -6.42 -4.58 11.27
N ARG A 119 -6.86 -5.39 10.30
CA ARG A 119 -7.42 -6.72 10.52
C ARG A 119 -6.34 -7.68 11.00
N ALA A 120 -5.21 -7.73 10.31
CA ALA A 120 -4.01 -8.48 10.68
C ALA A 120 -3.44 -8.06 12.05
N TRP A 121 -3.68 -6.81 12.48
CA TRP A 121 -3.27 -6.31 13.79
C TRP A 121 -4.18 -6.72 14.96
N ARG A 122 -5.40 -7.18 14.69
CA ARG A 122 -6.47 -7.28 15.71
C ARG A 122 -7.21 -8.60 15.73
N LEU A 123 -7.30 -9.29 14.60
CA LEU A 123 -8.26 -10.37 14.39
C LEU A 123 -7.60 -11.64 13.83
N ASP A 124 -6.68 -11.49 12.88
CA ASP A 124 -6.09 -12.64 12.20
C ASP A 124 -4.89 -13.21 12.99
N LEU A 125 -4.66 -14.51 12.82
CA LEU A 125 -3.45 -15.17 13.28
C LEU A 125 -2.38 -15.03 12.21
N GLU A 126 -1.23 -14.47 12.60
CA GLU A 126 -0.18 -14.07 11.68
C GLU A 126 1.16 -14.65 12.14
N ASN A 127 2.03 -14.97 11.19
CA ASN A 127 3.42 -15.34 11.44
C ASN A 127 4.36 -14.60 10.47
N ALA A 128 5.66 -14.63 10.78
CA ALA A 128 6.66 -14.06 9.91
C ALA A 128 8.02 -14.73 10.11
N ILE A 129 8.85 -14.69 9.08
CA ILE A 129 10.28 -14.96 9.13
C ILE A 129 10.99 -13.62 9.04
N LEU A 130 11.75 -13.28 10.08
CA LEU A 130 12.63 -12.12 10.09
C LEU A 130 14.05 -12.58 9.78
N ILE A 131 14.58 -12.12 8.66
CA ILE A 131 15.95 -12.38 8.23
C ILE A 131 16.81 -11.18 8.66
N HIS A 132 17.91 -11.48 9.33
CA HIS A 132 18.97 -10.52 9.65
C HIS A 132 20.21 -10.89 8.85
N ASP A 133 20.59 -10.02 7.91
CA ASP A 133 21.74 -10.19 7.02
C ASP A 133 22.78 -9.08 7.27
N PRO A 134 23.51 -9.11 8.41
CA PRO A 134 24.46 -8.06 8.74
C PRO A 134 25.71 -8.05 7.84
N GLN A 135 26.00 -9.17 7.17
CA GLN A 135 27.16 -9.35 6.28
C GLN A 135 26.81 -9.18 4.80
N LEU A 136 25.54 -8.91 4.47
CA LEU A 136 25.04 -8.69 3.11
C LEU A 136 25.20 -9.91 2.20
N GLU A 137 25.16 -11.13 2.76
CA GLU A 137 25.31 -12.38 2.02
C GLU A 137 24.15 -12.63 1.05
N LEU A 138 22.96 -12.09 1.36
CA LEU A 138 21.75 -12.22 0.55
C LEU A 138 21.51 -10.99 -0.34
N ALA A 139 22.43 -10.01 -0.37
CA ALA A 139 22.24 -8.78 -1.12
C ALA A 139 21.89 -9.00 -2.60
N PRO A 140 22.60 -9.87 -3.36
CA PRO A 140 22.24 -10.11 -4.76
C PRO A 140 20.83 -10.69 -4.95
N GLN A 141 20.38 -11.55 -4.03
CA GLN A 141 19.05 -12.15 -4.08
C GLN A 141 17.97 -11.12 -3.75
N ARG A 142 18.19 -10.31 -2.71
CA ARG A 142 17.32 -9.21 -2.31
C ARG A 142 17.16 -8.17 -3.43
N GLU A 143 18.27 -7.77 -4.05
CA GLU A 143 18.26 -6.79 -5.13
C GLU A 143 17.47 -7.31 -6.33
N LYS A 144 17.76 -8.55 -6.76
CA LYS A 144 17.02 -9.20 -7.84
C LYS A 144 15.52 -9.32 -7.53
N GLU A 145 15.14 -9.71 -6.32
CA GLU A 145 13.73 -9.78 -5.90
C GLU A 145 13.07 -8.39 -6.00
N LEU A 146 13.70 -7.36 -5.43
CA LEU A 146 13.16 -6.02 -5.45
C LEU A 146 13.14 -5.39 -6.86
N GLU A 147 14.03 -5.77 -7.76
CA GLU A 147 14.00 -5.39 -9.18
C GLU A 147 12.78 -6.00 -9.88
N LEU A 148 12.57 -7.32 -9.73
CA LEU A 148 11.42 -8.02 -10.30
C LEU A 148 10.09 -7.47 -9.76
N ILE A 149 10.01 -7.19 -8.45
CA ILE A 149 8.82 -6.57 -7.85
C ILE A 149 8.51 -5.20 -8.49
N ARG A 150 9.53 -4.46 -8.94
CA ARG A 150 9.37 -3.13 -9.53
C ARG A 150 9.07 -3.14 -11.03
N GLU A 151 9.23 -4.27 -11.72
CA GLU A 151 9.13 -4.38 -13.18
C GLU A 151 7.83 -3.78 -13.75
N HIS A 152 6.68 -4.22 -13.23
CA HIS A 152 5.36 -3.74 -13.69
C HIS A 152 4.81 -2.61 -12.81
N THR A 153 5.69 -1.74 -12.30
CA THR A 153 5.28 -0.63 -11.42
C THR A 153 5.41 0.73 -12.06
N THR A 154 4.45 1.60 -11.75
CA THR A 154 4.51 3.04 -12.07
C THR A 154 4.68 3.85 -10.78
N ILE A 155 5.54 4.87 -10.81
CA ILE A 155 5.73 5.77 -9.66
C ILE A 155 4.64 6.85 -9.69
N VAL A 156 3.90 6.99 -8.58
CA VAL A 156 2.93 8.07 -8.41
C VAL A 156 3.67 9.36 -8.06
N LYS A 157 3.66 10.35 -8.97
CA LYS A 157 4.40 11.61 -8.79
C LYS A 157 3.59 12.64 -8.02
N HIS A 158 2.28 12.61 -8.14
CA HIS A 158 1.39 13.52 -7.43
C HIS A 158 0.10 12.81 -7.01
N TYR A 159 -0.47 13.19 -5.85
CA TYR A 159 -1.73 12.59 -5.40
C TYR A 159 -2.87 12.75 -6.40
N ARG A 160 -2.78 13.72 -7.32
CA ARG A 160 -3.75 13.98 -8.40
C ARG A 160 -3.69 12.98 -9.54
N ASP A 161 -2.61 12.20 -9.65
CA ASP A 161 -2.47 11.15 -10.65
C ASP A 161 -3.40 9.96 -10.32
N LEU A 162 -3.79 9.82 -9.05
CA LEU A 162 -4.84 8.91 -8.63
C LEU A 162 -6.20 9.49 -8.96
N GLN A 163 -7.20 8.64 -9.18
CA GLN A 163 -8.56 9.11 -9.39
C GLN A 163 -9.17 9.66 -8.08
N SER A 164 -10.10 10.60 -8.23
CA SER A 164 -10.94 11.09 -7.14
C SER A 164 -12.31 10.43 -7.18
N ILE A 165 -13.11 10.60 -6.12
CA ILE A 165 -14.50 10.09 -6.08
C ILE A 165 -15.34 10.63 -7.25
N ALA A 166 -15.02 11.81 -7.77
CA ALA A 166 -15.74 12.40 -8.90
C ALA A 166 -15.44 11.70 -10.24
N ASP A 167 -14.40 10.88 -10.29
CA ASP A 167 -13.96 10.17 -11.50
C ASP A 167 -14.47 8.72 -11.50
N TYR A 168 -14.81 8.16 -10.33
CA TYR A 168 -15.27 6.78 -10.20
C TYR A 168 -16.62 6.50 -10.86
N PRO A 169 -16.90 5.22 -11.23
CA PRO A 169 -18.19 4.79 -11.75
C PRO A 169 -19.35 5.25 -10.89
N VAL A 170 -20.48 5.58 -11.52
CA VAL A 170 -21.63 6.19 -10.84
C VAL A 170 -22.11 5.35 -9.66
N LYS A 171 -22.16 4.01 -9.81
CA LYS A 171 -22.59 3.08 -8.75
C LYS A 171 -21.63 3.10 -7.55
N VAL A 172 -20.32 3.00 -7.81
CA VAL A 172 -19.25 3.08 -6.80
C VAL A 172 -19.30 4.42 -6.06
N ARG A 173 -19.36 5.53 -6.80
CA ARG A 173 -19.44 6.89 -6.28
C ARG A 173 -20.64 7.08 -5.34
N LYS A 174 -21.82 6.62 -5.75
CA LYS A 174 -23.05 6.70 -4.93
C LYS A 174 -22.90 5.91 -3.64
N LEU A 175 -22.36 4.69 -3.70
CA LEU A 175 -22.13 3.85 -2.53
C LEU A 175 -21.14 4.49 -1.55
N ILE A 176 -19.96 4.92 -2.02
CA ILE A 176 -18.93 5.54 -1.19
C ILE A 176 -19.46 6.80 -0.49
N ARG A 177 -20.21 7.64 -1.20
CA ARG A 177 -20.84 8.84 -0.61
C ARG A 177 -21.84 8.48 0.48
N ARG A 178 -22.63 7.41 0.30
CA ARG A 178 -23.55 6.90 1.33
C ARG A 178 -22.79 6.40 2.55
N LEU A 179 -21.76 5.57 2.36
CA LEU A 179 -20.93 5.00 3.44
C LEU A 179 -20.26 6.08 4.30
N ARG A 180 -19.74 7.13 3.67
CA ARG A 180 -19.11 8.26 4.37
C ARG A 180 -20.09 9.06 5.23
N ARG A 181 -21.34 9.25 4.77
CA ARG A 181 -22.37 9.99 5.54
C ARG A 181 -22.66 9.31 6.88
N ILE A 182 -22.66 7.98 6.90
CA ILE A 182 -22.92 7.15 8.09
C ILE A 182 -21.64 6.66 8.79
N ARG A 183 -20.46 7.12 8.36
CA ARG A 183 -19.13 6.80 8.93
C ARG A 183 -18.76 5.30 8.94
N ILE A 184 -19.41 4.48 8.12
CA ILE A 184 -19.14 3.03 8.01
C ILE A 184 -17.86 2.76 7.19
N ASP A 185 -17.42 3.71 6.36
CA ASP A 185 -16.16 3.63 5.62
C ASP A 185 -14.95 3.37 6.56
N ARG A 186 -14.95 3.98 7.75
CA ARG A 186 -13.92 3.75 8.78
C ARG A 186 -14.01 2.38 9.45
N LEU A 187 -15.19 1.77 9.47
CA LEU A 187 -15.39 0.43 10.01
C LEU A 187 -14.90 -0.60 9.01
N ILE A 188 -15.24 -0.43 7.73
CA ILE A 188 -14.76 -1.27 6.63
C ILE A 188 -13.24 -1.32 6.63
N SER A 189 -12.57 -0.17 6.66
CA SER A 189 -11.10 -0.12 6.69
C SER A 189 -10.45 -0.75 7.93
N ARG A 190 -11.23 -1.03 8.99
CA ARG A 190 -10.73 -1.69 10.21
C ARG A 190 -10.90 -3.20 10.18
N ILE A 191 -11.80 -3.71 9.36
CA ILE A 191 -12.20 -5.12 9.31
C ILE A 191 -11.72 -5.80 8.02
N LEU A 192 -11.56 -5.03 6.94
CA LEU A 192 -11.15 -5.45 5.60
C LEU A 192 -9.92 -4.64 5.16
#